data_AF-A0A0F3RBP2-F1
#
_entry.id   AF-A0A0F3RBP2-F1
#
_cell.length_a   1.000
_cell.length_b   1.000
_cell.length_c   1.000
_cell.angle_alpha   90.00
_cell.angle_beta   90.00
_cell.angle_gamma   90.00
#
_symmetry.space_group_name_H-M   'P 1'
#
loop_
_entity.id
_entity.type
_entity.pdbx_description
1 polymer ?
#
loop_
_entity_poly.entity_id
_entity_poly.type
_entity_poly.pdbx_seq_one_letter_code
_entity_poly.pdbx_strand_id
1 'polypeptide(L)'
;MTDYVIHTFGGGDILWQVFNGIGRVFASNSEYFTPVGKFALTIGGIWAATRAIFRGNIGIFAMEWFFPSLFIFIFLFAPKANVWLKDEISMQVPVKIDNIPIGVALFASVSSKISYSLSETLEKHLLPPDEGLSSRKNGIMFGAKAIGKIKDIQIEDPVTLTNTKEFLRQCFMKPYIIGNILGKKAEAQRASDIMAFIEQNMPNNFGIYYKDPSNSAISFKTCRQVTPLIKAALIKN
;
A
#
# COMPACT_ATOMS: atom_id res chain seq x y z
N MET A 1 0.74 -27.87 -1.42
CA MET A 1 0.50 -26.66 -0.62
C MET A 1 -0.28 -25.71 -1.51
N THR A 2 -1.41 -25.18 -1.06
CA THR A 2 -2.23 -24.25 -1.86
C THR A 2 -1.60 -22.86 -1.81
N ASP A 3 -1.55 -22.22 -2.98
CA ASP A 3 -0.98 -20.88 -3.13
C ASP A 3 -2.12 -19.87 -3.37
N TYR A 4 -2.13 -18.79 -2.60
CA TYR A 4 -3.09 -17.69 -2.71
C TYR A 4 -2.38 -16.40 -3.08
N VAL A 5 -3.02 -15.54 -3.87
CA VAL A 5 -2.50 -14.22 -4.21
C VAL A 5 -3.35 -13.15 -3.53
N ILE A 6 -2.69 -12.19 -2.89
CA ILE A 6 -3.34 -11.04 -2.25
C ILE A 6 -2.85 -9.78 -2.95
N HIS A 7 -3.80 -9.00 -3.45
CA HIS A 7 -3.54 -7.72 -4.11
C HIS A 7 -3.59 -6.58 -3.09
N THR A 8 -2.64 -5.64 -3.17
CA THR A 8 -2.63 -4.42 -2.35
C THR A 8 -2.18 -3.21 -3.17
N PHE A 9 -2.49 -2.02 -2.66
CA PHE A 9 -2.17 -0.74 -3.28
C PHE A 9 -1.43 0.14 -2.27
N GLY A 10 -0.11 -0.01 -2.19
CA GLY A 10 0.76 0.89 -1.43
C GLY A 10 0.85 0.62 0.06
N GLY A 11 0.50 -0.60 0.46
CA GLY A 11 0.64 -1.11 1.83
C GLY A 11 1.44 -2.41 1.88
N GLY A 12 2.18 -2.78 0.83
CA GLY A 12 2.92 -4.04 0.73
C GLY A 12 3.75 -4.37 1.97
N ASP A 13 4.53 -3.42 2.48
CA ASP A 13 5.41 -3.63 3.64
C ASP A 13 4.64 -3.91 4.93
N ILE A 14 3.56 -3.17 5.17
CA ILE A 14 2.71 -3.33 6.35
C ILE A 14 2.01 -4.69 6.29
N LEU A 15 1.42 -5.04 5.14
CA LEU A 15 0.80 -6.34 4.95
C LEU A 15 1.83 -7.47 5.11
N TRP A 16 3.04 -7.29 4.61
CA TRP A 16 4.11 -8.26 4.77
C TRP A 16 4.43 -8.51 6.25
N GLN A 17 4.56 -7.44 7.06
CA GLN A 17 4.79 -7.59 8.50
C GLN A 17 3.63 -8.31 9.20
N VAL A 18 2.39 -7.99 8.85
CA VAL A 18 1.19 -8.63 9.41
C VAL A 18 1.14 -10.11 9.06
N PHE A 19 1.25 -10.47 7.79
CA PHE A 19 1.16 -11.85 7.32
C PHE A 19 2.36 -12.70 7.77
N ASN A 20 3.55 -12.11 7.84
CA ASN A 20 4.73 -12.79 8.41
C ASN A 20 4.54 -13.01 9.92
N GLY A 21 3.97 -12.04 10.63
CA GLY A 21 3.57 -12.19 12.04
C GLY A 21 2.59 -13.35 12.24
N ILE A 22 1.54 -13.42 11.41
CA ILE A 22 0.60 -14.55 11.38
C ILE A 22 1.35 -15.86 11.09
N GLY A 23 2.13 -15.92 10.01
CA GLY A 23 2.90 -17.12 9.65
C GLY A 23 3.77 -17.64 10.80
N ARG A 24 4.42 -16.74 11.55
CA ARG A 24 5.22 -17.09 12.75
C ARG A 24 4.38 -17.67 13.87
N VAL A 25 3.20 -17.11 14.14
CA VAL A 25 2.28 -17.64 15.16
C VAL A 25 1.83 -19.07 14.82
N PHE A 26 1.68 -19.38 13.52
CA PHE A 26 1.16 -20.66 13.03
C PHE A 26 2.23 -21.67 12.53
N ALA A 27 3.52 -21.31 12.44
CA ALA A 27 4.59 -22.15 11.89
C ALA A 27 4.89 -23.46 12.66
N SER A 28 4.25 -23.70 13.81
CA SER A 28 4.33 -24.88 14.69
C SER A 28 5.36 -24.77 15.82
N ASN A 29 5.00 -25.33 16.98
CA ASN A 29 5.61 -25.16 18.31
C ASN A 29 5.58 -23.73 18.88
N SER A 30 4.56 -22.96 18.51
CA SER A 30 4.22 -21.73 19.23
C SER A 30 3.63 -22.09 20.59
N GLU A 31 4.35 -21.77 21.67
CA GLU A 31 3.85 -21.81 23.06
C GLU A 31 2.55 -21.02 23.25
N TYR A 32 2.13 -20.18 22.29
CA TYR A 32 0.94 -19.34 22.38
C TYR A 32 -0.29 -19.95 21.71
N PHE A 33 -0.14 -20.66 20.59
CA PHE A 33 -1.29 -21.22 19.89
C PHE A 33 -1.84 -22.48 20.59
N THR A 34 -0.97 -23.26 21.23
CA THR A 34 -1.37 -24.44 21.99
C THR A 34 -2.23 -24.09 23.22
N PRO A 35 -1.91 -23.07 24.05
CA PRO A 35 -2.78 -22.62 25.13
C PRO A 35 -4.05 -21.94 24.65
N VAL A 36 -3.98 -21.02 23.68
CA VAL A 36 -5.18 -20.29 23.21
C VAL A 36 -6.18 -21.26 22.58
N GLY A 37 -5.71 -22.21 21.76
CA GLY A 37 -6.54 -23.28 21.23
C GLY A 37 -7.15 -24.16 22.33
N LYS A 38 -6.37 -24.52 23.35
CA LYS A 38 -6.87 -25.26 24.53
C LYS A 38 -7.92 -24.46 25.30
N PHE A 39 -7.72 -23.17 25.56
CA PHE A 39 -8.69 -22.31 26.24
C PHE A 39 -9.98 -22.14 25.44
N ALA A 40 -9.88 -21.94 24.13
CA ALA A 40 -11.06 -21.85 23.27
C ALA A 40 -11.86 -23.15 23.28
N LEU A 41 -11.19 -24.31 23.21
CA LEU A 41 -11.83 -25.62 23.27
C LEU A 41 -12.43 -25.92 24.65
N THR A 42 -11.78 -25.54 25.76
CA THR A 42 -12.33 -25.77 27.10
C THR A 42 -13.53 -24.88 27.38
N ILE A 43 -13.47 -23.58 27.04
CA ILE A 43 -14.59 -22.66 27.21
C ILE A 43 -15.76 -23.06 26.30
N GLY A 44 -15.47 -23.37 25.03
CA GLY A 44 -16.48 -23.85 24.09
C GLY A 44 -17.11 -25.17 24.52
N GLY A 45 -16.30 -26.09 25.06
CA GLY A 45 -16.75 -27.36 25.61
C GLY A 45 -17.64 -27.20 26.84
N ILE A 46 -17.25 -26.33 27.79
CA ILE A 46 -18.07 -26.02 28.97
C ILE A 46 -19.40 -25.40 28.54
N TRP A 47 -19.38 -24.42 27.64
CA TRP A 47 -20.60 -23.78 27.15
C TRP A 47 -21.53 -24.77 26.42
N ALA A 48 -20.97 -25.63 25.57
CA ALA A 48 -21.72 -26.68 24.90
C ALA A 48 -22.33 -27.68 25.90
N ALA A 49 -21.57 -28.09 26.92
CA ALA A 49 -22.04 -28.98 27.98
C ALA A 49 -23.17 -28.34 28.79
N THR A 50 -23.04 -27.08 29.20
CA THR A 50 -24.10 -26.35 29.91
C THR A 50 -25.38 -26.31 29.08
N ARG A 51 -25.28 -25.94 27.80
CA ARG A 51 -26.45 -25.84 26.91
C ARG A 51 -27.10 -27.19 26.64
N ALA A 52 -26.31 -28.27 26.56
CA ALA A 52 -26.80 -29.63 26.39
C ALA A 52 -27.59 -30.13 27.61
N ILE A 53 -27.15 -29.79 28.83
CA ILE A 53 -27.85 -30.13 30.08
C ILE A 53 -29.22 -29.44 30.15
N PHE A 54 -29.29 -28.14 29.83
CA PHE A 54 -30.55 -27.39 29.90
C PHE A 54 -31.60 -27.78 28.84
N ARG A 55 -31.17 -28.36 27.71
CA ARG A 55 -32.07 -28.75 26.60
C ARG A 55 -32.43 -30.23 26.58
N GLY A 56 -31.85 -31.05 27.47
CA GLY A 56 -32.19 -32.47 27.63
C GLY A 56 -31.88 -33.38 26.43
N ASN A 57 -31.21 -32.87 25.38
CA ASN A 57 -30.91 -33.65 24.18
C ASN A 57 -29.51 -33.31 23.64
N ILE A 58 -28.53 -34.09 24.08
CA ILE A 58 -27.10 -33.94 23.75
C ILE A 58 -26.84 -34.25 22.26
N GLY A 59 -27.59 -35.20 21.67
CA GLY A 59 -27.34 -35.68 20.31
C GLY A 59 -27.69 -34.65 19.24
N ILE A 60 -28.86 -34.03 19.34
CA ILE A 60 -29.34 -33.07 18.34
C ILE A 60 -28.47 -31.79 18.37
N PHE A 61 -28.20 -31.24 19.56
CA PHE A 61 -27.43 -30.01 19.68
C PHE A 61 -25.96 -30.17 19.24
N ALA A 62 -25.33 -31.30 19.60
CA ALA A 62 -23.95 -31.55 19.20
C ALA A 62 -23.83 -31.72 17.67
N MET A 63 -24.77 -32.44 17.04
CA MET A 63 -24.73 -32.70 15.60
C MET A 63 -25.16 -31.50 14.75
N GLU A 64 -26.10 -30.68 15.22
CA GLU A 64 -26.56 -29.51 14.46
C GLU A 64 -25.59 -28.32 14.52
N TRP A 65 -24.86 -28.16 15.63
CA TRP A 65 -24.09 -26.94 15.85
C TRP A 65 -22.63 -27.17 16.23
N PHE A 66 -22.35 -28.04 17.21
CA PHE A 66 -21.00 -28.21 17.73
C PHE A 66 -20.05 -28.88 16.72
N PHE A 67 -20.44 -30.03 16.16
CA PHE A 67 -19.61 -30.75 15.19
C PHE A 67 -19.41 -29.97 13.89
N PRO A 68 -20.45 -29.37 13.27
CA PRO A 68 -20.25 -28.56 12.07
C PRO A 68 -19.33 -27.36 12.31
N SER A 69 -19.50 -26.64 13.42
CA SER A 69 -18.65 -25.48 13.74
C SER A 69 -17.20 -25.88 14.04
N LEU A 70 -16.99 -26.96 14.80
CA LEU A 70 -15.66 -27.50 15.07
C LEU A 70 -14.99 -27.97 13.77
N PHE A 71 -15.74 -28.64 12.89
CA PHE A 71 -15.23 -29.11 11.62
C PHE A 71 -14.80 -27.95 10.71
N ILE A 72 -15.65 -26.92 10.60
CA ILE A 72 -15.31 -25.69 9.86
C ILE A 72 -14.07 -25.04 10.46
N PHE A 73 -13.97 -24.93 11.79
CA PHE A 73 -12.81 -24.33 12.45
C PHE A 73 -11.51 -25.08 12.17
N ILE A 74 -11.53 -26.42 12.29
CA ILE A 74 -10.36 -27.26 12.00
C ILE A 74 -9.98 -27.11 10.52
N PHE A 75 -10.95 -27.20 9.62
CA PHE A 75 -10.69 -27.07 8.18
C PHE A 75 -10.12 -25.69 7.81
N LEU A 76 -10.54 -24.65 8.52
CA LEU A 76 -10.14 -23.28 8.24
C LEU A 76 -8.78 -22.90 8.84
N PHE A 77 -8.42 -23.46 9.99
CA PHE A 77 -7.21 -23.04 10.73
C PHE A 77 -6.10 -24.10 10.81
N ALA A 78 -6.40 -25.39 10.60
CA ALA A 78 -5.39 -26.45 10.65
C ALA A 78 -4.52 -26.55 9.38
N PRO A 79 -5.08 -26.54 8.15
CA PRO A 79 -4.24 -26.61 6.96
C PRO A 79 -3.56 -25.27 6.70
N LYS A 80 -2.27 -25.37 6.34
CA LYS A 80 -1.41 -24.23 6.01
C LYS A 80 -1.35 -24.01 4.50
N ALA A 81 -1.31 -22.75 4.11
CA ALA A 81 -1.18 -22.29 2.75
C ALA A 81 -0.04 -21.27 2.64
N ASN A 82 0.39 -21.01 1.41
CA ASN A 82 1.31 -19.93 1.11
C ASN A 82 0.54 -18.76 0.51
N VAL A 83 0.99 -17.56 0.82
CA VAL A 83 0.42 -16.32 0.30
C VAL A 83 1.49 -15.55 -0.46
N TRP A 84 1.11 -15.11 -1.65
CA TRP A 84 1.89 -14.19 -2.47
C TRP A 84 1.28 -12.79 -2.34
N LEU A 85 2.02 -11.87 -1.74
CA LEU A 85 1.65 -10.47 -1.69
C LEU A 85 2.10 -9.78 -2.97
N LYS A 86 1.13 -9.24 -3.71
CA LYS A 86 1.37 -8.45 -4.91
C LYS A 86 0.91 -7.03 -4.66
N ASP A 87 1.86 -6.12 -4.58
CA ASP A 87 1.58 -4.68 -4.56
C ASP A 87 1.49 -4.17 -6.01
N GLU A 88 0.34 -3.65 -6.41
CA GLU A 88 0.09 -3.19 -7.78
C GLU A 88 0.64 -1.78 -8.05
N ILE A 89 1.05 -1.04 -7.00
CA ILE A 89 1.71 0.26 -7.17
C ILE A 89 3.23 0.15 -7.17
N SER A 90 3.79 -0.83 -6.46
CA SER A 90 5.22 -1.09 -6.43
C SER A 90 5.63 -1.93 -7.63
N MET A 91 6.80 -1.66 -8.23
CA MET A 91 7.36 -2.52 -9.30
C MET A 91 8.19 -3.68 -8.74
N GLN A 92 8.06 -3.97 -7.43
CA GLN A 92 8.79 -5.05 -6.78
C GLN A 92 8.18 -6.42 -7.10
N VAL A 93 9.03 -7.46 -7.01
CA VAL A 93 8.61 -8.85 -7.21
C VAL A 93 7.65 -9.26 -6.08
N PRO A 94 6.56 -10.00 -6.38
CA PRO A 94 5.65 -10.50 -5.35
C PRO A 94 6.39 -11.26 -4.24
N VAL A 95 6.08 -10.93 -2.99
CA VAL A 95 6.75 -11.52 -1.83
C VAL A 95 5.95 -12.71 -1.34
N LYS A 96 6.63 -13.84 -1.17
CA LYS A 96 6.03 -15.08 -0.64
C LYS A 96 6.07 -15.10 0.89
N ILE A 97 4.98 -15.54 1.50
CA ILE A 97 4.87 -15.80 2.94
C ILE A 97 4.29 -17.19 3.15
N ASP A 98 4.96 -18.00 3.95
CA ASP A 98 4.58 -19.38 4.25
C ASP A 98 3.85 -19.49 5.61
N ASN A 99 3.24 -20.65 5.84
CA ASN A 99 2.61 -21.04 7.12
C ASN A 99 1.35 -20.24 7.52
N ILE A 100 0.57 -19.74 6.56
CA ILE A 100 -0.67 -19.00 6.85
C ILE A 100 -1.85 -19.97 6.88
N PRO A 101 -2.77 -19.89 7.88
CA PRO A 101 -3.96 -20.72 7.89
C PRO A 101 -4.83 -20.50 6.66
N ILE A 102 -5.37 -21.58 6.09
CA ILE A 102 -6.09 -21.51 4.81
C ILE A 102 -7.25 -20.51 4.85
N GLY A 103 -7.94 -20.36 5.98
CA GLY A 103 -9.03 -19.41 6.08
C GLY A 103 -8.61 -17.97 5.94
N VAL A 104 -7.54 -17.60 6.65
CA VAL A 104 -7.00 -16.25 6.55
C VAL A 104 -6.56 -15.97 5.11
N ALA A 105 -5.85 -16.92 4.50
CA ALA A 105 -5.40 -16.81 3.11
C ALA A 105 -6.56 -16.71 2.12
N LEU A 106 -7.59 -17.56 2.27
CA LEU A 106 -8.76 -17.60 1.40
C LEU A 106 -9.57 -16.31 1.50
N PHE A 107 -9.97 -15.90 2.70
CA PHE A 107 -10.77 -14.68 2.87
C PHE A 107 -10.02 -13.43 2.41
N ALA A 108 -8.72 -13.33 2.74
CA ALA A 108 -7.91 -12.19 2.31
C ALA A 108 -7.71 -12.18 0.78
N SER A 109 -7.49 -13.34 0.14
CA SER A 109 -7.37 -13.42 -1.32
C SER A 109 -8.67 -13.04 -2.03
N VAL A 110 -9.81 -13.58 -1.59
CA VAL A 110 -11.12 -13.26 -2.19
C VAL A 110 -11.45 -11.79 -2.02
N SER A 111 -11.30 -11.26 -0.79
CA SER A 111 -11.53 -9.85 -0.51
C SER A 111 -10.63 -8.95 -1.37
N SER A 112 -9.33 -9.24 -1.44
CA SER A 112 -8.40 -8.45 -2.25
C SER A 112 -8.70 -8.53 -3.75
N LYS A 113 -9.14 -9.69 -4.26
CA LYS A 113 -9.52 -9.86 -5.66
C LYS A 113 -10.78 -9.07 -6.01
N ILE A 114 -11.76 -9.04 -5.12
CA ILE A 114 -12.97 -8.21 -5.29
C ILE A 114 -12.59 -6.74 -5.32
N SER A 115 -11.77 -6.28 -4.36
CA SER A 115 -11.28 -4.90 -4.32
C SER A 115 -10.51 -4.54 -5.59
N TYR A 116 -9.62 -5.43 -6.05
CA TYR A 116 -8.87 -5.25 -7.29
C TYR A 116 -9.79 -5.12 -8.51
N SER A 117 -10.77 -6.01 -8.66
CA SER A 117 -11.72 -5.98 -9.78
C SER A 117 -12.60 -4.72 -9.75
N LEU A 118 -13.00 -4.27 -8.56
CA LEU A 118 -13.77 -3.05 -8.40
C LEU A 118 -12.92 -1.82 -8.79
N SER A 119 -11.68 -1.74 -8.30
CA SER A 119 -10.74 -0.68 -8.67
C SER A 119 -10.50 -0.64 -10.18
N GLU A 120 -10.27 -1.78 -10.82
CA GLU A 120 -10.09 -1.86 -12.28
C GLU A 120 -11.33 -1.40 -13.04
N THR A 121 -12.52 -1.77 -12.56
CA THR A 121 -13.79 -1.35 -13.18
C THR A 121 -14.00 0.15 -13.04
N LEU A 122 -13.71 0.72 -11.87
CA LEU A 122 -13.79 2.17 -11.63
C LEU A 122 -12.81 2.93 -12.52
N GLU A 123 -11.57 2.45 -12.65
CA GLU A 123 -10.59 3.06 -13.56
C GLU A 123 -11.10 3.07 -15.00
N LYS A 124 -11.64 1.96 -15.49
CA LYS A 124 -12.15 1.87 -16.87
C LYS A 124 -13.29 2.85 -17.17
N HIS A 125 -14.15 3.16 -16.20
CA HIS A 125 -15.33 3.99 -16.43
C HIS A 125 -15.14 5.47 -16.08
N LEU A 126 -14.22 5.80 -15.16
CA LEU A 126 -13.98 7.18 -14.75
C LEU A 126 -12.89 7.87 -15.56
N LEU A 127 -12.06 7.11 -16.31
CA LEU A 127 -11.05 7.68 -17.18
C LEU A 127 -11.63 8.01 -18.56
N PRO A 128 -11.30 9.17 -19.14
CA PRO A 128 -11.79 9.54 -20.46
C PRO A 128 -11.28 8.56 -21.55
N PRO A 129 -12.10 8.23 -22.55
CA PRO A 129 -11.80 7.22 -23.58
C PRO A 129 -10.66 7.59 -24.53
N ASP A 130 -10.20 8.85 -24.55
CA ASP A 130 -9.15 9.36 -25.46
C ASP A 130 -7.72 8.94 -25.10
N GLU A 131 -7.50 8.29 -23.95
CA GLU A 131 -6.20 7.70 -23.61
C GLU A 131 -6.23 6.17 -23.81
N GLY A 132 -6.29 5.77 -25.09
CA GLY A 132 -6.31 4.38 -25.52
C GLY A 132 -5.28 3.52 -24.79
N LEU A 133 -5.79 2.50 -24.06
CA LEU A 133 -5.09 1.31 -23.57
C LEU A 133 -3.75 1.51 -22.81
N SER A 134 -3.38 2.74 -22.50
CA SER A 134 -2.24 3.14 -21.67
C SER A 134 -2.67 3.43 -20.23
N SER A 135 -3.80 2.84 -19.82
CA SER A 135 -4.47 2.96 -18.50
C SER A 135 -3.59 2.70 -17.27
N ARG A 136 -2.34 2.22 -17.42
CA ARG A 136 -1.41 2.10 -16.30
C ARG A 136 -0.65 3.38 -15.94
N LYS A 137 -0.59 4.37 -16.83
CA LYS A 137 0.21 5.59 -16.62
C LYS A 137 -0.60 6.74 -16.02
N ASN A 138 -1.85 6.95 -16.43
CA ASN A 138 -2.64 8.12 -16.01
C ASN A 138 -3.98 7.75 -15.33
N GLY A 139 -4.11 6.52 -14.86
CA GLY A 139 -5.33 6.04 -14.20
C GLY A 139 -5.57 6.62 -12.80
N ILE A 140 -6.68 6.26 -12.15
CA ILE A 140 -6.99 6.69 -10.77
C ILE A 140 -5.87 6.22 -9.81
N MET A 141 -5.26 5.07 -10.08
CA MET A 141 -4.13 4.54 -9.32
C MET A 141 -2.82 5.30 -9.56
N PHE A 142 -2.74 6.21 -10.53
CA PHE A 142 -1.55 7.06 -10.73
C PHE A 142 -1.23 7.88 -9.48
N GLY A 143 -2.25 8.44 -8.81
CA GLY A 143 -2.05 9.20 -7.58
C GLY A 143 -1.42 8.34 -6.48
N ALA A 144 -1.89 7.10 -6.31
CA ALA A 144 -1.33 6.16 -5.34
C ALA A 144 0.12 5.77 -5.70
N LYS A 145 0.41 5.54 -6.99
CA LYS A 145 1.79 5.29 -7.48
C LYS A 145 2.70 6.49 -7.27
N ALA A 146 2.22 7.70 -7.54
CA ALA A 146 2.97 8.92 -7.34
C ALA A 146 3.29 9.14 -5.85
N ILE A 147 2.31 8.96 -4.97
CA ILE A 147 2.51 9.03 -3.51
C ILE A 147 3.48 7.94 -3.04
N GLY A 148 3.35 6.71 -3.55
CA GLY A 148 4.29 5.63 -3.27
C GLY A 148 5.73 6.00 -3.66
N LYS A 149 5.92 6.52 -4.87
CA LYS A 149 7.24 6.99 -5.33
C LYS A 149 7.77 8.19 -4.55
N ILE A 150 6.90 9.07 -4.07
CA ILE A 150 7.31 10.17 -3.18
C ILE A 150 7.78 9.64 -1.83
N LYS A 151 7.15 8.58 -1.29
CA LYS A 151 7.61 7.94 -0.04
C LYS A 151 8.99 7.30 -0.16
N ASP A 152 9.36 6.82 -1.34
CA ASP A 152 10.71 6.31 -1.61
C ASP A 152 11.77 7.42 -1.51
N ILE A 153 11.40 8.69 -1.73
CA ILE A 153 12.30 9.83 -1.62
C ILE A 153 12.36 10.28 -0.15
N GLN A 154 13.33 9.77 0.60
CA GLN A 154 13.60 10.22 1.97
C GLN A 154 14.52 11.45 1.96
N ILE A 155 13.95 12.63 2.22
CA ILE A 155 14.74 13.84 2.49
C ILE A 155 14.85 13.99 4.01
N GLU A 156 16.02 13.67 4.56
CA GLU A 156 16.28 13.71 6.00
C GLU A 156 16.22 15.14 6.58
N ASP A 157 16.70 16.14 5.83
CA ASP A 157 16.73 17.53 6.28
C ASP A 157 15.37 18.24 6.05
N PRO A 158 14.67 18.67 7.12
CA PRO A 158 13.39 19.38 7.01
C PRO A 158 13.49 20.71 6.25
N VAL A 159 14.65 21.37 6.25
CA VAL A 159 14.87 22.62 5.51
C VAL A 159 14.93 22.34 4.01
N THR A 160 15.72 21.34 3.60
CA THR A 160 15.80 20.87 2.21
C THR A 160 14.45 20.36 1.70
N LEU A 161 13.68 19.65 2.52
CA LEU A 161 12.33 19.19 2.16
C LEU A 161 11.38 20.36 1.93
N THR A 162 11.42 21.39 2.79
CA THR A 162 10.59 22.60 2.62
C THR A 162 10.97 23.36 1.35
N ASN A 163 12.28 23.55 1.11
CA ASN A 163 12.77 24.21 -0.10
C ASN A 163 12.39 23.45 -1.36
N THR A 164 12.49 22.13 -1.35
CA THR A 164 12.15 21.26 -2.49
C THR A 164 10.65 21.29 -2.79
N LYS A 165 9.80 21.29 -1.75
CA LYS A 165 8.35 21.44 -1.89
C LYS A 165 7.99 22.78 -2.53
N GLU A 166 8.55 23.89 -2.05
CA GLU A 166 8.25 25.21 -2.61
C GLU A 166 8.83 25.37 -4.03
N PHE A 167 10.01 24.78 -4.30
CA PHE A 167 10.58 24.68 -5.64
C PHE A 167 9.64 23.97 -6.61
N LEU A 168 9.16 22.77 -6.28
CA LEU A 168 8.21 22.04 -7.12
C LEU A 168 6.90 22.81 -7.32
N ARG A 169 6.42 23.49 -6.28
CA ARG A 169 5.18 24.27 -6.35
C ARG A 169 5.31 25.46 -7.30
N GLN A 170 6.34 26.28 -7.16
CA GLN A 170 6.50 27.53 -7.89
C GLN A 170 7.15 27.36 -9.25
N CYS A 171 8.15 26.46 -9.37
CA CYS A 171 8.93 26.29 -10.59
C CYS A 171 8.37 25.22 -11.53
N PHE A 172 7.53 24.29 -11.03
CA PHE A 172 6.93 23.23 -11.86
C PHE A 172 5.41 23.30 -11.90
N MET A 173 4.72 23.12 -10.77
CA MET A 173 3.25 23.02 -10.75
C MET A 173 2.56 24.30 -11.25
N LYS A 174 2.99 25.46 -10.75
CA LYS A 174 2.35 26.74 -11.09
C LYS A 174 2.46 27.10 -12.58
N PRO A 175 3.65 27.07 -13.23
CA PRO A 175 3.78 27.38 -14.66
C PRO A 175 3.26 26.29 -15.59
N TYR A 176 3.39 24.99 -15.25
CA TYR A 176 3.08 23.91 -16.19
C TYR A 176 1.77 23.18 -15.92
N ILE A 177 1.39 22.95 -14.66
CA ILE A 177 0.25 22.09 -14.33
C ILE A 177 -1.03 22.91 -14.07
N ILE A 178 -0.92 23.91 -13.19
CA ILE A 178 -2.05 24.73 -12.74
C ILE A 178 -2.36 25.82 -13.76
N GLY A 179 -1.38 26.68 -14.06
CA GLY A 179 -1.60 27.85 -14.92
C GLY A 179 -1.38 27.60 -16.41
N ASN A 180 -0.71 26.50 -16.79
CA ASN A 180 -0.25 26.23 -18.16
C ASN A 180 0.33 27.49 -18.87
N ILE A 181 1.04 28.33 -18.12
CA ILE A 181 1.49 29.66 -18.55
C ILE A 181 2.50 29.54 -19.68
N LEU A 182 3.22 28.42 -19.75
CA LEU A 182 4.22 28.13 -20.77
C LEU A 182 3.70 27.18 -21.87
N GLY A 183 2.41 26.80 -21.85
CA GLY A 183 1.78 25.97 -22.88
C GLY A 183 2.21 24.49 -22.92
N LYS A 184 3.16 24.07 -22.07
CA LYS A 184 3.76 22.72 -22.09
C LYS A 184 3.16 21.74 -21.07
N LYS A 185 1.90 21.92 -20.68
CA LYS A 185 1.24 21.06 -19.68
C LYS A 185 1.28 19.57 -20.04
N ALA A 186 0.95 19.21 -21.28
CA ALA A 186 0.91 17.80 -21.71
C ALA A 186 2.30 17.15 -21.72
N GLU A 187 3.35 17.90 -22.05
CA GLU A 187 4.74 17.44 -22.01
C GLU A 187 5.22 17.29 -20.57
N ALA A 188 4.92 18.26 -19.71
CA ALA A 188 5.27 18.24 -18.29
C ALA A 188 4.63 17.06 -17.55
N GLN A 189 3.38 16.70 -17.89
CA GLN A 189 2.68 15.56 -17.31
C GLN A 189 3.26 14.20 -17.75
N ARG A 190 3.89 14.14 -18.93
CA ARG A 190 4.50 12.92 -19.47
C ARG A 190 5.99 12.80 -19.13
N ALA A 191 6.59 13.84 -18.54
CA ALA A 191 8.01 13.86 -18.21
C ALA A 191 8.35 12.79 -17.16
N SER A 192 9.27 11.88 -17.50
CA SER A 192 9.81 10.88 -16.56
C SER A 192 10.83 11.48 -15.58
N ASP A 193 11.50 12.55 -15.99
CA ASP A 193 12.44 13.32 -15.16
C ASP A 193 11.99 14.78 -15.13
N ILE A 194 11.41 15.17 -14.00
CA ILE A 194 10.91 16.52 -13.76
C ILE A 194 12.06 17.53 -13.70
N MET A 195 13.23 17.13 -13.17
CA MET A 195 14.38 18.04 -13.05
C MET A 195 14.96 18.34 -14.43
N ALA A 196 15.14 17.32 -15.27
CA ALA A 196 15.58 17.52 -16.66
C ALA A 196 14.58 18.37 -17.46
N PHE A 197 13.27 18.18 -17.24
CA PHE A 197 12.24 18.98 -17.89
C PHE A 197 12.31 20.46 -17.49
N ILE A 198 12.51 20.76 -16.20
CA ILE A 198 12.65 22.15 -15.71
C ILE A 198 13.93 22.80 -16.24
N GLU A 199 15.04 22.04 -16.35
CA GLU A 199 16.29 22.55 -16.92
C GLU A 199 16.13 22.97 -18.39
N GLN A 200 15.40 22.18 -19.18
CA GLN A 200 15.13 22.48 -20.59
C GLN A 200 14.05 23.56 -20.77
N ASN A 201 13.12 23.65 -19.82
CA ASN A 201 11.99 24.57 -19.84
C ASN A 201 12.02 25.37 -18.54
N MET A 202 12.89 26.36 -18.49
CA MET A 202 13.09 27.12 -17.27
C MET A 202 12.14 28.32 -17.21
N PRO A 203 11.29 28.46 -16.17
CA PRO A 203 10.41 29.61 -16.05
C PRO A 203 11.20 30.86 -15.61
N ASN A 204 11.19 31.92 -16.43
CA ASN A 204 11.97 33.13 -16.17
C ASN A 204 11.39 34.05 -15.06
N ASN A 205 10.07 34.02 -14.84
CA ASN A 205 9.38 34.94 -13.92
C ASN A 205 9.02 34.29 -12.57
N PHE A 206 9.57 33.11 -12.28
CA PHE A 206 9.27 32.36 -11.06
C PHE A 206 10.51 32.23 -10.18
N GLY A 207 10.28 32.17 -8.88
CA GLY A 207 11.31 32.00 -7.87
C GLY A 207 10.69 31.57 -6.55
N ILE A 208 11.57 31.24 -5.61
CA ILE A 208 11.18 30.81 -4.26
C ILE A 208 11.96 31.59 -3.21
N TYR A 209 11.40 31.66 -2.01
CA TYR A 209 12.14 32.03 -0.81
C TYR A 209 12.91 30.81 -0.34
N TYR A 210 14.19 30.74 -0.74
CA TYR A 210 15.08 29.65 -0.39
C TYR A 210 15.65 29.88 1.00
N LYS A 211 15.51 28.88 1.87
CA LYS A 211 16.12 28.88 3.20
C LYS A 211 17.46 28.16 3.16
N ASP A 212 18.56 28.86 3.39
CA ASP A 212 19.89 28.24 3.39
C ASP A 212 20.01 27.22 4.55
N PRO A 213 20.40 25.96 4.28
CA PRO A 213 20.49 24.93 5.32
C PRO A 213 21.58 25.22 6.37
N SER A 214 22.63 25.97 6.01
CA SER A 214 23.75 26.25 6.92
C SER A 214 23.51 27.39 7.91
N ASN A 215 22.73 28.41 7.53
CA ASN A 215 22.56 29.64 8.33
C ASN A 215 21.09 30.03 8.54
N SER A 216 20.14 29.23 8.06
CA SER A 216 18.70 29.50 8.11
C SER A 216 18.25 30.85 7.52
N ALA A 217 19.13 31.54 6.77
CA ALA A 217 18.83 32.78 6.10
C ALA A 217 17.85 32.53 4.95
N ILE A 218 16.85 33.39 4.81
CA ILE A 218 15.84 33.31 3.76
C ILE A 218 16.20 34.31 2.68
N SER A 219 16.44 33.84 1.46
CA SER A 219 16.74 34.69 0.30
C SER A 219 15.83 34.34 -0.87
N PHE A 220 15.32 35.36 -1.57
CA PHE A 220 14.61 35.12 -2.82
C PHE A 220 15.61 34.70 -3.89
N LYS A 221 15.38 33.54 -4.50
CA LYS A 221 16.19 33.03 -5.60
C LYS A 221 15.27 32.63 -6.76
N THR A 222 15.69 32.93 -7.97
CA THR A 222 14.93 32.53 -9.17
C THR A 222 14.99 31.02 -9.36
N CYS A 223 14.01 30.45 -10.08
CA CYS A 223 14.02 29.02 -10.39
C CYS A 223 15.35 28.59 -11.05
N ARG A 224 15.98 29.47 -11.82
CA ARG A 224 17.30 29.26 -12.43
C ARG A 224 18.43 29.12 -11.43
N GLN A 225 18.42 29.92 -10.38
CA GLN A 225 19.44 29.88 -9.33
C GLN A 225 19.22 28.71 -8.37
N VAL A 226 17.97 28.30 -8.17
CA VAL A 226 17.58 27.26 -7.19
C VAL A 226 17.73 25.85 -7.75
N THR A 227 17.44 25.64 -9.03
CA THR A 227 17.50 24.31 -9.68
C THR A 227 18.82 23.57 -9.39
N PRO A 228 20.02 24.16 -9.59
CA PRO A 228 21.28 23.46 -9.29
C PRO A 228 21.48 23.18 -7.80
N LEU A 229 20.99 24.04 -6.91
CA LEU A 229 21.09 23.87 -5.46
C LEU A 229 20.23 22.70 -4.97
N ILE A 230 18.99 22.59 -5.47
CA ILE A 230 18.09 21.48 -5.15
C ILE A 230 18.62 20.17 -5.75
N LYS A 231 19.14 20.20 -6.98
CA LYS A 231 19.74 19.02 -7.62
C LYS A 231 20.93 18.49 -6.80
N ALA A 232 21.81 19.38 -6.34
CA ALA A 232 22.94 19.00 -5.49
C ALA A 232 22.48 18.43 -4.13
N ALA A 233 21.40 18.98 -3.55
CA ALA A 233 20.85 18.49 -2.29
C ALA A 233 20.17 17.12 -2.41
N LEU A 234 19.54 16.83 -3.54
CA LEU A 234 18.89 15.54 -3.81
C LEU A 234 19.88 14.40 -4.15
N ILE A 235 21.07 14.72 -4.67
CA ILE A 235 22.13 13.72 -4.97
C ILE A 235 22.92 13.34 -3.71
N LYS A 236 22.88 14.18 -2.68
CA LYS A 236 23.67 14.01 -1.44
C LYS A 236 23.03 13.02 -0.45
N ASN A 237 21.78 12.65 -0.68
CA ASN A 237 21.01 11.65 0.06
C ASN A 237 20.76 10.43 -0.83
#